data_AF-A0A2E7PCH8-F1
#
_entry.id   AF-A0A2E7PCH8-F1
#
_cell.length_a   1.000
_cell.length_b   1.000
_cell.length_c   1.000
_cell.angle_alpha   90.00
_cell.angle_beta   90.00
_cell.angle_gamma   90.00
#
_symmetry.space_group_name_H-M   'P 1'
#
loop_
_entity.id
_entity.type
_entity.pdbx_description
1 polymer ?
#
loop_
_entity_poly.entity_id
_entity_poly.type
_entity_poly.pdbx_seq_one_letter_code
_entity_poly.pdbx_strand_id
1 'polypeptide(L)'
;ATVSVAIVTLIGVPSALSFTSVSLTVGDRPFLDMMDQVTGSGVVLAAGVVGAALIAWLIPNAELLAAMNSRVSHPWIIVVGRLLPAGAALLILATYVL
;
A
#
# COMPACT_ATOMS: atom_id res chain seq x y z
N ALA A 1 7.57 -7.42 21.64
CA ALA A 1 6.22 -7.27 22.23
C ALA A 1 6.01 -5.89 22.85
N THR A 2 6.83 -5.47 23.80
CA THR A 2 6.67 -4.18 24.54
C THR A 2 6.67 -2.95 23.65
N VAL A 3 7.51 -2.90 22.62
CA VAL A 3 7.59 -1.79 21.66
C VAL A 3 6.33 -1.70 20.80
N SER A 4 5.84 -2.84 20.33
CA SER A 4 4.60 -2.94 19.55
C SER A 4 3.40 -2.46 20.36
N VAL A 5 3.31 -2.88 21.64
CA VAL A 5 2.27 -2.43 22.56
C VAL A 5 2.41 -0.93 22.83
N ALA A 6 3.60 -0.41 23.11
CA ALA A 6 3.82 1.01 23.34
C ALA A 6 3.40 1.86 22.14
N ILE A 7 3.73 1.44 20.92
CA ILE A 7 3.32 2.11 19.68
C ILE A 7 1.80 2.07 19.52
N VAL A 8 1.18 0.89 19.69
CA VAL A 8 -0.28 0.74 19.58
C VAL A 8 -1.02 1.57 20.63
N THR A 9 -0.47 1.69 21.84
CA THR A 9 -1.08 2.49 22.91
C THR A 9 -0.90 3.99 22.68
N LEU A 10 0.29 4.41 22.22
CA LEU A 10 0.60 5.82 21.92
C LEU A 10 -0.22 6.34 20.74
N ILE A 11 -0.57 5.47 19.80
CA ILE A 11 -1.38 5.80 18.63
C ILE A 11 -2.88 5.63 18.92
N GLY A 12 -3.25 4.55 19.60
CA GLY A 12 -4.64 4.20 19.89
C GLY A 12 -5.32 5.10 20.91
N VAL A 13 -4.58 5.66 21.88
CA VAL A 13 -5.13 6.60 22.87
C VAL A 13 -5.57 7.93 22.23
N PRO A 14 -4.76 8.60 21.38
CA PRO A 14 -5.21 9.72 20.56
C PRO A 14 -6.38 9.37 19.62
N SER A 15 -6.36 8.17 19.02
CA SER A 15 -7.45 7.70 18.15
C SER A 15 -8.78 7.56 18.91
N ALA A 16 -8.78 7.07 20.14
CA ALA A 16 -9.97 6.99 20.99
C ALA A 16 -10.46 8.36 21.48
N LEU A 17 -9.54 9.30 21.71
CA LEU A 17 -9.86 10.67 22.10
C LEU A 17 -10.47 11.50 20.96
N SER A 18 -10.30 11.10 19.69
CA SER A 18 -10.96 11.73 18.55
C SER A 18 -12.50 11.62 18.56
N PHE A 19 -13.05 10.65 19.29
CA PHE A 19 -14.50 10.47 19.50
C PHE A 19 -15.04 11.23 20.72
N THR A 20 -14.19 11.96 21.46
CA THR A 20 -14.59 12.77 22.62
C THR A 20 -14.64 14.25 22.24
N SER A 21 -15.41 15.07 22.97
CA SER A 21 -15.65 16.51 22.76
C SER A 21 -14.40 17.40 22.71
N VAL A 22 -13.20 16.83 22.86
CA VAL A 22 -11.90 17.49 22.74
C VAL A 22 -11.37 17.48 21.30
N SER A 23 -11.95 16.68 20.38
CA SER A 23 -11.63 16.61 18.95
C SER A 23 -10.18 17.00 18.65
N LEU A 24 -9.23 16.07 18.82
CA LEU A 24 -7.85 16.26 18.39
C LEU A 24 -7.84 16.45 16.87
N THR A 25 -8.00 17.70 16.46
CA THR A 25 -8.01 18.20 15.09
C THR A 25 -6.59 18.63 14.76
N VAL A 26 -6.02 18.04 13.72
CA VAL A 26 -4.78 18.54 13.11
C VAL A 26 -5.21 19.13 11.78
N GLY A 27 -5.41 20.45 11.75
CA GLY A 27 -5.88 21.18 10.57
C GLY A 27 -7.23 20.67 10.03
N ASP A 28 -8.34 21.07 10.64
CA ASP A 28 -9.72 20.85 10.17
C ASP A 28 -10.22 19.40 9.96
N ARG A 29 -9.41 18.37 10.19
CA ARG A 29 -9.81 16.96 10.04
C ARG A 29 -9.52 16.14 11.31
N PRO A 30 -10.38 15.16 11.66
CA PRO A 30 -10.10 14.24 12.76
C PRO A 30 -8.77 13.51 12.51
N PHE A 31 -7.90 13.46 13.51
CA PHE A 31 -6.60 12.78 13.43
C PHE A 31 -6.72 11.32 12.94
N LEU A 32 -7.80 10.63 13.32
CA LEU A 32 -8.08 9.26 12.88
C LEU A 32 -8.23 9.13 11.36
N ASP A 33 -8.97 10.04 10.72
CA ASP A 33 -9.19 10.01 9.27
C ASP A 33 -7.88 10.28 8.51
N MET A 34 -7.03 11.17 9.04
CA MET A 34 -5.70 11.42 8.47
C MET A 34 -4.83 10.16 8.58
N MET A 35 -4.83 9.52 9.74
CA MET A 35 -4.01 8.33 9.98
C MET A 35 -4.49 7.12 9.17
N ASP A 36 -5.79 6.96 9.00
CA ASP A 36 -6.40 5.90 8.19
C ASP A 36 -6.13 6.11 6.69
N GLN A 37 -6.20 7.36 6.22
CA GLN A 37 -5.82 7.71 4.86
C GLN A 37 -4.32 7.48 4.58
N VAL A 38 -3.44 7.87 5.51
CA VAL A 38 -1.98 7.71 5.35
C VAL A 38 -1.57 6.24 5.45
N THR A 39 -2.07 5.53 6.47
CA THR A 39 -1.64 4.17 6.79
C THR A 39 -2.38 3.13 5.98
N GLY A 40 -3.71 3.23 5.91
CA GLY A 40 -4.58 2.26 5.25
C GLY A 40 -4.57 2.37 3.72
N SER A 41 -4.51 3.59 3.18
CA SER A 41 -4.50 3.81 1.73
C SER A 41 -3.07 4.01 1.21
N GLY A 42 -2.33 5.00 1.70
CA GLY A 42 -1.02 5.37 1.16
C GLY A 42 0.05 4.27 1.28
N VAL A 43 0.32 3.81 2.50
CA VAL A 43 1.40 2.85 2.76
C VAL A 43 1.11 1.48 2.16
N VAL A 44 -0.12 0.98 2.27
CA VAL A 44 -0.51 -0.33 1.72
C VAL A 44 -0.45 -0.32 0.20
N LEU A 45 -0.95 0.74 -0.46
CA LEU A 45 -0.87 0.88 -1.92
C LEU A 45 0.58 0.97 -2.38
N ALA A 46 1.41 1.80 -1.74
CA ALA A 46 2.82 1.94 -2.08
C ALA A 46 3.58 0.61 -1.91
N ALA A 47 3.39 -0.09 -0.78
CA ALA A 47 4.01 -1.38 -0.53
C ALA A 47 3.55 -2.45 -1.55
N GLY A 48 2.26 -2.46 -1.91
CA GLY A 48 1.72 -3.37 -2.91
C GLY A 48 2.29 -3.13 -4.31
N VAL A 49 2.37 -1.87 -4.75
CA VAL A 49 2.94 -1.49 -6.06
C VAL A 49 4.43 -1.80 -6.12
N VAL A 50 5.19 -1.46 -5.07
CA VAL A 50 6.63 -1.75 -5.01
C VAL A 50 6.88 -3.26 -4.97
N GLY A 51 6.12 -4.01 -4.17
CA GLY A 51 6.23 -5.46 -4.11
C GLY A 51 5.94 -6.13 -5.46
N ALA A 52 4.87 -5.69 -6.14
CA ALA A 52 4.53 -6.19 -7.47
C ALA A 52 5.58 -5.81 -8.53
N ALA A 53 6.11 -4.58 -8.49
CA ALA A 53 7.18 -4.13 -9.38
C ALA A 53 8.45 -4.95 -9.19
N LEU A 54 8.86 -5.21 -7.94
CA LEU A 54 10.01 -6.03 -7.62
C LEU A 54 9.83 -7.46 -8.16
N ILE A 55 8.67 -8.09 -7.93
CA ILE A 55 8.40 -9.43 -8.46
C ILE A 55 8.42 -9.43 -9.99
N ALA A 56 7.81 -8.45 -10.64
CA ALA A 56 7.66 -8.42 -12.10
C ALA A 56 8.97 -8.06 -12.85
N TRP A 57 9.86 -7.28 -12.25
CA TRP A 57 11.11 -6.81 -12.87
C TRP A 57 12.37 -7.50 -12.38
N LEU A 58 12.43 -7.93 -11.12
CA LEU A 58 13.64 -8.53 -10.55
C LEU A 58 13.73 -10.03 -10.83
N ILE A 59 12.59 -10.74 -10.91
CA ILE A 59 12.58 -12.19 -11.14
C ILE A 59 12.76 -12.49 -12.64
N PRO A 60 13.66 -13.42 -13.03
CA PRO A 60 13.82 -13.86 -14.41
C PRO A 60 12.53 -14.49 -14.96
N ASN A 61 12.27 -14.28 -16.25
CA ASN A 61 11.07 -14.78 -16.93
C ASN A 61 10.83 -16.29 -16.74
N ALA A 62 11.90 -17.09 -16.74
CA ALA A 62 11.81 -18.53 -16.58
C ALA A 62 11.32 -18.94 -15.17
N GLU A 63 11.77 -18.23 -14.14
CA GLU A 63 11.35 -18.46 -12.75
C GLU A 63 9.94 -17.94 -12.49
N LEU A 64 9.57 -16.80 -13.08
CA LEU A 64 8.20 -16.27 -13.05
C LEU A 64 7.21 -17.26 -13.66
N LEU A 65 7.51 -17.79 -14.85
CA LEU A 65 6.65 -18.77 -15.52
C LEU A 65 6.59 -20.10 -14.76
N ALA A 66 7.70 -20.52 -14.14
CA ALA A 66 7.72 -21.70 -13.29
C ALA A 66 6.89 -21.51 -12.01
N ALA A 67 7.00 -20.36 -11.35
CA ALA A 67 6.23 -20.00 -10.16
C ALA A 67 4.72 -19.88 -10.46
N MET A 68 4.36 -19.48 -11.67
CA MET A 68 2.97 -19.36 -12.11
C MET A 68 2.27 -20.72 -12.30
N ASN A 69 3.01 -21.84 -12.36
CA ASN A 69 2.50 -23.21 -12.50
C ASN A 69 1.27 -23.34 -13.45
N SER A 70 1.32 -22.63 -14.59
CA SER A 70 0.17 -22.45 -15.50
C SER A 70 0.35 -23.26 -16.79
N ARG A 71 -0.73 -23.88 -17.26
CA ARG A 71 -0.80 -24.55 -18.58
C ARG A 71 -0.64 -23.59 -19.76
N VAL A 72 -0.82 -22.28 -19.53
CA VAL A 72 -0.84 -21.25 -20.57
C VAL A 72 0.30 -20.27 -20.31
N SER A 73 1.53 -20.79 -20.31
CA SER A 73 2.76 -20.02 -20.20
C SER A 73 3.05 -19.32 -21.53
N HIS A 74 2.36 -18.20 -21.78
CA HIS A 74 2.64 -17.36 -22.94
C HIS A 74 3.39 -16.07 -22.52
N PRO A 75 4.33 -15.59 -23.34
CA PRO A 75 5.20 -14.46 -23.01
C PRO A 75 4.45 -13.14 -22.82
N TRP A 76 3.23 -13.00 -23.34
CA TRP A 76 2.41 -11.79 -23.14
C TRP A 76 2.01 -11.56 -21.68
N ILE A 77 1.89 -12.63 -20.87
CA ILE A 77 1.51 -12.52 -19.46
C ILE A 77 2.58 -11.78 -18.65
N ILE A 78 3.85 -11.98 -19.02
CA ILE A 78 4.98 -11.27 -18.40
C ILE A 78 4.90 -9.78 -18.73
N VAL A 79 4.56 -9.43 -19.97
CA VAL A 79 4.41 -8.03 -20.40
C VAL A 79 3.27 -7.36 -19.63
N VAL A 80 2.12 -8.03 -19.50
CA VAL A 80 0.98 -7.53 -18.71
C VAL A 80 1.35 -7.41 -17.22
N GLY A 81 2.02 -8.41 -16.66
CA GLY A 81 2.48 -8.42 -15.27
C GLY A 81 3.46 -7.28 -14.96
N ARG A 82 4.27 -6.86 -15.94
CA ARG A 82 5.17 -5.69 -15.82
C ARG A 82 4.46 -4.36 -16.01
N LEU A 83 3.36 -4.33 -16.77
CA LEU A 83 2.57 -3.13 -17.00
C LEU A 83 1.70 -2.79 -15.79
N LEU A 84 1.24 -3.79 -15.04
CA LEU A 84 0.35 -3.61 -13.88
C LEU A 84 0.94 -2.71 -12.77
N PRO A 85 2.17 -2.93 -12.26
CA PRO A 85 2.79 -2.06 -11.27
C PRO A 85 3.00 -0.64 -11.80
N ALA A 86 3.40 -0.50 -13.07
CA ALA A 86 3.60 0.79 -13.72
C ALA A 86 2.27 1.56 -13.85
N GLY A 87 1.19 0.90 -14.27
CA GLY A 87 -0.15 1.48 -14.36
C GLY A 87 -0.69 1.90 -12.99
N ALA A 88 -0.49 1.07 -11.96
CA ALA A 88 -0.87 1.42 -10.59
C ALA A 88 -0.09 2.63 -10.06
N ALA A 89 1.21 2.71 -10.33
CA ALA A 89 2.02 3.89 -9.98
C ALA A 89 1.53 5.15 -10.72
N LEU A 90 1.16 5.02 -12.00
CA LEU A 90 0.61 6.12 -12.80
C LEU A 90 -0.74 6.61 -12.25
N LEU A 91 -1.62 5.69 -11.84
CA LEU A 91 -2.90 6.04 -11.22
C LEU A 91 -2.70 6.76 -9.89
N ILE A 92 -1.79 6.27 -9.05
CA ILE A 92 -1.43 6.93 -7.79
C ILE A 92 -0.91 8.34 -8.07
N LEU A 93 0.02 8.49 -9.02
CA LEU A 93 0.55 9.78 -9.41
C LEU A 93 -0.54 10.74 -9.91
N ALA A 94 -1.47 10.23 -10.74
CA ALA A 94 -2.61 10.99 -11.20
C ALA A 94 -3.51 11.45 -10.04
N THR A 95 -3.76 10.60 -9.03
CA THR A 95 -4.55 10.96 -7.85
C THR A 95 -3.90 12.04 -6.98
N TYR A 96 -2.56 12.13 -6.96
CA TYR A 96 -1.86 13.14 -6.17
C TYR A 96 -1.58 14.45 -6.93
N VAL A 97 -1.56 14.42 -8.27
CA VAL A 97 -1.26 15.58 -9.12
C VAL A 97 -2.53 16.30 -9.60
N LEU A 98 -3.65 15.59 -9.74
CA LEU A 98 -4.90 16.05 -10.36
C LEU A 98 -5.98 16.25 -9.29
#